data_AF-A0A923J1H3-F1
#
_entry.id   AF-A0A923J1H3-F1
#
_cell.length_a   1.000
_cell.length_b   1.000
_cell.length_c   1.000
_cell.angle_alpha   90.00
_cell.angle_beta   90.00
_cell.angle_gamma   90.00
#
_symmetry.space_group_name_H-M   'P 1'
#
loop_
_entity.id
_entity.type
_entity.pdbx_description
1 polymer ?
#
loop_
_entity_poly.entity_id
_entity_poly.type
_entity_poly.pdbx_seq_one_letter_code
_entity_poly.pdbx_strand_id
1 'polypeptide(L)'
;MKTEYKNIYIDDGIIIFSYIITIMLVLLSYLFIVVFKCEQFNFDVYRKVYMYFIIFQFVMFSLTLIHFTNEESSNMKSLIKDFIKILILALSIIPFILIIFISGNVKTLNLWIPIVLEIIYGFSIISFKRVLSLNKWLKEYSKFIIHFMMFFINILSLVFLYIYYRYSQIVITTVYDKDIPKIFFLNPILTVAGYINKEITDYTQMGIKPVIWAFVFWSICSLINILTLYKFYRRKSKVHNSSVQTEV
;
A
#
# COMPACT_ATOMS: atom_id res chain seq x y z
N MET A 1 1.36 36.11 16.29
CA MET A 1 1.05 35.90 14.85
C MET A 1 0.90 34.39 14.62
N LYS A 2 -0.29 33.84 14.84
CA LYS A 2 -0.61 32.44 14.50
C LYS A 2 -1.12 32.48 13.06
N THR A 3 -0.27 32.14 12.10
CA THR A 3 -0.70 31.93 10.72
C THR A 3 -1.66 30.76 10.69
N GLU A 4 -2.94 31.07 10.50
CA GLU A 4 -3.94 30.13 10.03
C GLU A 4 -3.49 29.63 8.66
N TYR A 5 -2.73 28.53 8.65
CA TYR A 5 -2.60 27.72 7.45
C TYR A 5 -4.00 27.19 7.13
N LYS A 6 -4.71 27.91 6.28
CA LYS A 6 -5.90 27.43 5.58
C LYS A 6 -5.56 26.03 5.07
N ASN A 7 -6.20 25.02 5.64
CA ASN A 7 -6.12 23.64 5.16
C ASN A 7 -6.49 23.68 3.67
N ILE A 8 -5.49 23.54 2.78
CA ILE A 8 -5.75 23.33 1.36
C ILE A 8 -6.42 21.96 1.28
N TYR A 9 -7.74 21.97 1.07
CA TYR A 9 -8.51 20.76 0.89
C TYR A 9 -8.21 20.24 -0.52
N ILE A 10 -7.26 19.31 -0.62
CA ILE A 10 -6.97 18.63 -1.88
C ILE A 10 -8.05 17.57 -2.05
N ASP A 11 -8.75 17.62 -3.18
CA ASP A 11 -9.74 16.61 -3.57
C ASP A 11 -9.06 15.25 -3.76
N ASP A 12 -9.69 14.18 -3.29
CA ASP A 12 -9.25 12.80 -3.49
C ASP A 12 -9.05 12.48 -4.98
N GLY A 13 -9.84 13.10 -5.88
CA GLY A 13 -9.66 12.98 -7.33
C GLY A 13 -8.30 13.52 -7.80
N ILE A 14 -7.87 14.67 -7.27
CA ILE A 14 -6.55 15.26 -7.59
C ILE A 14 -5.43 14.37 -7.07
N ILE A 15 -5.60 13.77 -5.89
CA ILE A 15 -4.64 12.84 -5.29
C ILE A 15 -4.46 11.60 -6.17
N ILE A 16 -5.57 10.98 -6.61
CA ILE A 16 -5.54 9.82 -7.50
C ILE A 16 -4.88 10.17 -8.85
N PHE A 17 -5.24 11.33 -9.42
CA PHE A 17 -4.65 11.81 -10.67
C PHE A 17 -3.14 12.05 -10.57
N SER A 18 -2.69 12.71 -9.49
CA SER A 18 -1.27 12.94 -9.23
C SER A 18 -0.49 11.64 -9.08
N TYR A 19 -1.06 10.65 -8.39
CA TYR A 19 -0.50 9.31 -8.28
C TYR A 19 -0.30 8.65 -9.65
N ILE A 20 -1.33 8.63 -10.50
CA ILE A 20 -1.27 8.04 -11.84
C ILE A 20 -0.23 8.73 -12.71
N ILE A 21 -0.20 10.07 -12.73
CA ILE A 21 0.80 10.83 -13.48
C ILE A 21 2.22 10.50 -13.03
N THR A 22 2.44 10.45 -11.71
CA THR A 22 3.77 10.18 -11.16
C THR A 22 4.25 8.80 -11.59
N ILE A 23 3.38 7.79 -11.51
CA ILE A 23 3.68 6.42 -11.96
C ILE A 23 3.96 6.38 -13.47
N MET A 24 3.16 7.08 -14.27
CA MET A 24 3.35 7.15 -15.71
C MET A 24 4.71 7.76 -16.07
N LEU A 25 5.08 8.90 -15.46
CA LEU A 25 6.36 9.57 -15.70
C LEU A 25 7.54 8.69 -15.31
N VAL A 26 7.42 7.97 -14.19
CA VAL A 26 8.46 7.05 -13.72
C VAL A 26 8.61 5.86 -14.65
N LEU A 27 7.51 5.24 -15.09
CA LEU A 27 7.56 4.16 -16.08
C LEU A 27 8.22 4.63 -17.38
N LEU A 28 7.79 5.78 -17.89
CA LEU A 28 8.31 6.36 -19.13
C LEU A 28 9.81 6.65 -19.01
N SER A 29 10.26 7.19 -17.87
CA SER A 29 11.68 7.38 -17.57
C SER A 29 12.45 6.05 -17.58
N TYR A 30 11.89 4.99 -16.98
CA TYR A 30 12.50 3.67 -17.00
C TYR A 30 12.60 3.09 -18.41
N LEU A 31 11.54 3.18 -19.21
CA LEU A 31 11.54 2.68 -20.59
C LEU A 31 12.58 3.42 -21.44
N PHE A 32 12.70 4.74 -21.27
CA PHE A 32 13.75 5.52 -21.93
C PHE A 32 15.16 5.06 -21.54
N ILE A 33 15.42 4.84 -20.25
CA ILE A 33 16.72 4.32 -19.79
C ILE A 33 17.03 2.97 -20.45
N VAL A 34 16.06 2.06 -20.51
CA VAL A 34 16.26 0.74 -21.12
C VAL A 34 16.56 0.87 -22.62
N VAL A 35 15.81 1.69 -23.36
CA VAL A 35 16.02 1.90 -24.80
C VAL A 35 17.38 2.54 -25.10
N PHE A 36 17.83 3.49 -24.29
CA PHE A 36 19.07 4.23 -24.57
C PHE A 36 20.34 3.61 -23.98
N LYS A 37 20.27 2.84 -22.89
CA LYS A 37 21.45 2.26 -22.23
C LYS A 37 21.63 0.75 -22.43
N CYS A 38 20.58 0.02 -22.79
CA CYS A 38 20.69 -1.42 -23.04
C CYS A 38 20.71 -1.66 -24.55
N GLU A 39 21.91 -1.70 -25.14
CA GLU A 39 22.12 -1.94 -26.57
C GLU A 39 21.61 -3.32 -27.05
N GLN A 40 21.35 -4.25 -26.12
CA GLN A 40 20.79 -5.57 -26.39
C GLN A 40 19.56 -5.82 -25.51
N PHE A 41 18.55 -6.49 -26.10
CA PHE A 41 17.33 -6.90 -25.41
C PHE A 41 17.67 -7.94 -24.32
N ASN A 42 17.72 -7.50 -23.06
CA ASN A 42 18.01 -8.38 -21.93
C ASN A 42 16.77 -8.55 -21.04
N PHE A 43 16.21 -9.76 -21.02
CA PHE A 43 15.04 -10.13 -20.22
C PHE A 43 15.23 -9.86 -18.72
N ASP A 44 16.45 -10.02 -18.20
CA ASP A 44 16.74 -9.80 -16.78
C ASP A 44 16.64 -8.32 -16.38
N VAL A 45 16.86 -7.40 -17.32
CA VAL A 45 16.68 -5.96 -17.09
C VAL A 45 15.20 -5.66 -16.88
N TYR A 46 14.31 -6.19 -17.72
CA TYR A 46 12.87 -5.98 -17.60
C TYR A 46 12.28 -6.61 -16.34
N ARG A 47 12.80 -7.77 -15.91
CA ARG A 47 12.43 -8.39 -14.63
C ARG A 47 12.78 -7.48 -13.44
N LYS A 48 13.98 -6.88 -13.45
CA LYS A 48 14.40 -5.92 -12.42
C LYS A 48 13.58 -4.63 -12.48
N VAL A 49 13.28 -4.12 -13.68
CA VAL A 49 12.40 -2.96 -13.88
C VAL A 49 11.03 -3.21 -13.27
N TYR A 50 10.43 -4.38 -13.51
CA TYR A 50 9.17 -4.76 -12.89
C TYR A 50 9.25 -4.72 -11.35
N MET A 51 10.28 -5.31 -10.75
CA MET A 51 10.48 -5.28 -9.29
C MET A 51 10.57 -3.86 -8.75
N TYR A 52 11.42 -3.01 -9.33
CA TYR A 52 11.58 -1.62 -8.88
C TYR A 52 10.33 -0.78 -9.11
N PHE A 53 9.64 -1.00 -10.23
CA PHE A 53 8.39 -0.32 -10.53
C PHE A 53 7.32 -0.66 -9.49
N ILE A 54 7.13 -1.93 -9.15
CA ILE A 54 6.17 -2.35 -8.12
C ILE A 54 6.54 -1.79 -6.75
N ILE A 55 7.81 -1.84 -6.34
CA ILE A 55 8.24 -1.27 -5.05
C ILE A 55 7.95 0.23 -4.99
N PHE A 56 8.35 0.98 -6.04
CA PHE A 56 8.10 2.43 -6.12
C PHE A 56 6.61 2.73 -6.08
N GLN A 57 5.83 2.00 -6.88
CA GLN A 57 4.39 2.14 -6.95
C GLN A 57 3.73 1.87 -5.59
N PHE A 58 4.15 0.84 -4.85
CA PHE A 58 3.61 0.53 -3.52
C PHE A 58 3.95 1.62 -2.50
N VAL A 59 5.14 2.21 -2.57
CA VAL A 59 5.53 3.38 -1.76
C VAL A 59 4.64 4.57 -2.08
N MET A 60 4.45 4.87 -3.38
CA MET A 60 3.56 5.95 -3.82
C MET A 60 2.12 5.71 -3.38
N PHE A 61 1.61 4.49 -3.52
CA PHE A 61 0.29 4.10 -3.04
C PHE A 61 0.15 4.37 -1.55
N SER A 62 1.13 3.94 -0.76
CA SER A 62 1.19 4.18 0.68
C SER A 62 1.12 5.68 1.01
N LEU A 63 1.87 6.53 0.31
CA LEU A 63 1.82 7.98 0.51
C LEU A 63 0.44 8.57 0.15
N THR A 64 -0.16 8.11 -0.95
CA THR A 64 -1.48 8.55 -1.42
C THR A 64 -2.58 8.31 -0.37
N LEU A 65 -2.56 7.15 0.32
CA LEU A 65 -3.54 6.81 1.36
C LEU A 65 -3.56 7.80 2.54
N ILE A 66 -2.42 8.44 2.82
CA ILE A 66 -2.30 9.42 3.90
C ILE A 66 -3.19 10.64 3.62
N HIS A 67 -3.24 11.05 2.36
CA HIS A 67 -3.91 12.29 1.93
C HIS A 67 -5.40 12.15 1.69
N PHE A 68 -5.92 10.93 1.59
CA PHE A 68 -7.36 10.73 1.41
C PHE A 68 -8.18 11.41 2.51
N THR A 69 -9.18 12.17 2.09
CA THR A 69 -10.03 12.90 3.00
C THR A 69 -11.07 11.96 3.60
N ASN A 70 -11.14 11.93 4.93
CA ASN A 70 -12.19 11.18 5.61
C ASN A 70 -13.45 12.05 5.61
N GLU A 71 -14.50 11.61 4.91
CA GLU A 71 -15.85 12.13 5.17
C GLU A 71 -16.21 11.79 6.62
N GLU A 72 -16.48 12.79 7.47
CA GLU A 72 -16.89 12.59 8.88
C GLU A 72 -18.25 11.87 9.03
N SER A 73 -18.88 11.50 7.92
CA SER A 73 -20.15 10.79 7.92
C SER A 73 -19.99 9.41 8.56
N SER A 74 -20.83 9.12 9.57
CA SER A 74 -20.79 7.86 10.30
C SER A 74 -21.53 6.73 9.60
N ASN A 75 -21.42 6.63 8.27
CA ASN A 75 -22.22 5.72 7.45
C ASN A 75 -21.36 4.65 6.76
N MET A 76 -21.86 3.41 6.75
CA MET A 76 -21.24 2.29 6.03
C MET A 76 -21.04 2.56 4.54
N LYS A 77 -21.94 3.35 3.91
CA LYS A 77 -21.81 3.78 2.51
C LYS A 77 -20.49 4.50 2.23
N SER A 78 -20.02 5.31 3.19
CA SER A 78 -18.78 6.05 3.02
C SER A 78 -17.55 5.13 3.12
N LEU A 79 -17.62 4.04 3.90
CA LEU A 79 -16.54 3.03 3.92
C LEU A 79 -16.46 2.25 2.60
N ILE A 80 -17.60 2.00 1.95
CA ILE A 80 -17.64 1.40 0.61
C ILE A 80 -17.01 2.36 -0.41
N LYS A 81 -17.30 3.67 -0.34
CA LYS A 81 -16.64 4.66 -1.21
C LYS A 81 -15.12 4.64 -1.03
N ASP A 82 -14.65 4.60 0.21
CA ASP A 82 -13.22 4.52 0.51
C ASP A 82 -12.57 3.26 -0.06
N PHE A 83 -13.25 2.11 0.05
CA PHE A 83 -12.82 0.86 -0.55
C PHE A 83 -12.76 0.92 -2.09
N ILE A 84 -13.73 1.56 -2.74
CA ILE A 84 -13.72 1.78 -4.19
C ILE A 84 -12.51 2.62 -4.60
N LYS A 85 -12.16 3.69 -3.84
CA LYS A 85 -10.96 4.50 -4.13
C LYS A 85 -9.68 3.66 -4.06
N ILE A 86 -9.56 2.77 -3.07
CA ILE A 86 -8.44 1.82 -2.96
C ILE A 86 -8.37 0.90 -4.18
N LEU A 87 -9.51 0.33 -4.60
CA LEU A 87 -9.57 -0.52 -5.78
C LEU A 87 -9.13 0.23 -7.04
N ILE A 88 -9.60 1.47 -7.23
CA ILE A 88 -9.19 2.30 -8.38
C ILE A 88 -7.68 2.50 -8.38
N LEU A 89 -7.10 2.89 -7.24
CA LEU A 89 -5.64 3.07 -7.12
C LEU A 89 -4.87 1.78 -7.43
N ALA A 90 -5.23 0.68 -6.79
CA ALA A 90 -4.53 -0.60 -6.93
C ALA A 90 -4.73 -1.25 -8.30
N LEU A 91 -5.84 -1.00 -9.00
CA LEU A 91 -6.07 -1.54 -10.35
C LEU A 91 -5.53 -0.62 -11.45
N SER A 92 -5.36 0.67 -11.18
CA SER A 92 -4.82 1.64 -12.15
C SER A 92 -3.40 1.29 -12.61
N ILE A 93 -2.68 0.43 -11.89
CA ILE A 93 -1.31 0.02 -12.21
C ILE A 93 -1.24 -1.08 -13.27
N ILE A 94 -2.35 -1.80 -13.51
CA ILE A 94 -2.40 -2.96 -14.42
C ILE A 94 -1.91 -2.58 -15.84
N PRO A 95 -2.40 -1.49 -16.48
CA PRO A 95 -1.92 -1.10 -17.80
C PRO A 95 -0.41 -0.86 -17.84
N PHE A 96 0.14 -0.25 -16.78
CA PHE A 96 1.57 0.03 -16.67
C PHE A 96 2.41 -1.24 -16.53
N ILE A 97 1.94 -2.22 -15.74
CA ILE A 97 2.57 -3.54 -15.64
C ILE A 97 2.54 -4.28 -16.98
N LEU A 98 1.40 -4.24 -17.68
CA LEU A 98 1.25 -4.89 -18.99
C LEU A 98 2.22 -4.31 -20.02
N ILE A 99 2.48 -2.99 -20.00
CA ILE A 99 3.51 -2.38 -20.84
C ILE A 99 4.88 -3.01 -20.56
N ILE A 100 5.26 -3.17 -19.29
CA ILE A 100 6.54 -3.82 -18.93
C ILE A 100 6.58 -5.26 -19.46
N PHE A 101 5.48 -6.01 -19.33
CA PHE A 101 5.41 -7.39 -19.79
C PHE A 101 5.47 -7.52 -21.31
N ILE A 102 4.79 -6.64 -22.05
CA ILE A 102 4.81 -6.60 -23.51
C ILE A 102 6.21 -6.19 -23.99
N SER A 103 6.76 -5.09 -23.46
CA SER A 103 8.09 -4.60 -23.84
C SER A 103 9.20 -5.57 -23.47
N GLY A 104 9.09 -6.27 -22.34
CA GLY A 104 10.11 -7.22 -21.87
C GLY A 104 9.87 -8.68 -22.27
N ASN A 105 8.77 -8.98 -22.96
CA ASN A 105 8.30 -10.35 -23.25
C ASN A 105 8.36 -11.28 -22.01
N VAL A 106 7.95 -10.75 -20.86
CA VAL A 106 7.94 -11.45 -19.57
C VAL A 106 6.62 -12.21 -19.44
N LYS A 107 6.64 -13.53 -19.64
CA LYS A 107 5.43 -14.37 -19.66
C LYS A 107 5.01 -14.96 -18.31
N THR A 108 5.84 -14.85 -17.27
CA THR A 108 5.77 -15.75 -16.10
C THR A 108 5.65 -15.08 -14.73
N LEU A 109 5.66 -13.74 -14.62
CA LEU A 109 5.58 -13.06 -13.32
C LEU A 109 4.12 -12.87 -12.87
N ASN A 110 3.84 -13.10 -11.59
CA ASN A 110 2.49 -13.03 -11.05
C ASN A 110 2.13 -11.61 -10.62
N LEU A 111 1.31 -10.95 -11.42
CA LEU A 111 0.80 -9.61 -11.15
C LEU A 111 -0.21 -9.54 -9.99
N TRP A 112 -0.89 -10.65 -9.68
CA TRP A 112 -2.04 -10.63 -8.77
C TRP A 112 -1.64 -10.53 -7.31
N ILE A 113 -0.56 -11.20 -6.90
CA ILE A 113 -0.13 -11.21 -5.49
C ILE A 113 0.20 -9.79 -5.00
N PRO A 114 1.00 -8.98 -5.71
CA PRO A 114 1.24 -7.59 -5.33
C PRO A 114 -0.04 -6.77 -5.20
N ILE A 115 -0.94 -6.85 -6.19
CA ILE A 115 -2.18 -6.06 -6.23
C ILE A 115 -3.12 -6.44 -5.09
N VAL A 116 -3.31 -7.73 -4.83
CA VAL A 116 -4.23 -8.15 -3.76
C VAL A 116 -3.69 -7.77 -2.38
N LEU A 117 -2.37 -7.90 -2.16
CA LEU A 117 -1.76 -7.46 -0.91
C LEU A 117 -1.89 -5.94 -0.73
N GLU A 118 -1.75 -5.17 -1.80
CA GLU A 118 -1.95 -3.72 -1.82
C GLU A 118 -3.38 -3.33 -1.44
N ILE A 119 -4.39 -4.01 -1.98
CA ILE A 119 -5.81 -3.78 -1.66
C ILE A 119 -6.07 -4.05 -0.17
N ILE A 120 -5.63 -5.20 0.35
CA ILE A 120 -5.86 -5.59 1.75
C ILE A 120 -5.13 -4.63 2.70
N TYR A 121 -3.90 -4.27 2.36
CA TYR A 121 -3.12 -3.29 3.12
C TYR A 121 -3.80 -1.92 3.11
N GLY A 122 -4.12 -1.38 1.94
CA GLY A 122 -4.73 -0.05 1.81
C GLY A 122 -6.07 0.05 2.53
N PHE A 123 -6.88 -1.01 2.45
CA PHE A 123 -8.13 -1.11 3.19
C PHE A 123 -7.91 -1.18 4.71
N SER A 124 -6.88 -1.89 5.17
CA SER A 124 -6.50 -1.90 6.58
C SER A 124 -6.13 -0.50 7.08
N ILE A 125 -5.36 0.25 6.30
CA ILE A 125 -4.92 1.61 6.69
C ILE A 125 -6.09 2.58 6.72
N ILE A 126 -6.95 2.59 5.71
CA ILE A 126 -8.07 3.54 5.66
C ILE A 126 -9.13 3.19 6.72
N SER A 127 -9.44 1.91 6.91
CA SER A 127 -10.33 1.48 7.99
C SER A 127 -9.77 1.88 9.36
N PHE A 128 -8.45 1.72 9.59
CA PHE A 128 -7.80 2.16 10.82
C PHE A 128 -7.87 3.69 11.01
N LYS A 129 -7.54 4.45 9.97
CA LYS A 129 -7.65 5.92 9.95
C LYS A 129 -9.06 6.37 10.34
N ARG A 130 -10.09 5.67 9.85
CA ARG A 130 -11.48 5.94 10.18
C ARG A 130 -11.81 5.63 11.65
N VAL A 131 -11.32 4.52 12.19
CA VAL A 131 -11.45 4.18 13.61
C VAL A 131 -10.84 5.30 14.47
N LEU A 132 -9.65 5.78 14.13
CA LEU A 132 -9.00 6.88 14.84
C LEU A 132 -9.81 8.17 14.78
N SER A 133 -10.38 8.52 13.62
CA SER A 133 -11.18 9.75 13.48
C SER A 133 -12.50 9.75 14.25
N LEU A 134 -13.08 8.56 14.51
CA LEU A 134 -14.32 8.43 15.28
C LEU A 134 -14.10 8.39 16.80
N ASN A 135 -12.88 8.08 17.25
CA ASN A 135 -12.54 8.06 18.66
C ASN A 135 -12.19 9.48 19.15
N LYS A 136 -12.99 10.01 20.08
CA LYS A 136 -12.84 11.39 20.60
C LYS A 136 -11.42 11.69 21.09
N TRP A 137 -10.77 10.75 21.77
CA TRP A 137 -9.44 10.96 22.35
C TRP A 137 -8.32 10.89 21.30
N LEU A 138 -8.49 10.04 20.28
CA LEU A 138 -7.47 9.83 19.23
C LEU A 138 -7.69 10.72 18.00
N LYS A 139 -8.83 11.41 17.88
CA LYS A 139 -9.17 12.23 16.72
C LYS A 139 -8.10 13.27 16.43
N GLU A 140 -7.61 13.97 17.46
CA GLU A 140 -6.59 15.02 17.35
C GLU A 140 -5.23 14.45 16.87
N TYR A 141 -4.89 13.24 17.30
CA TYR A 141 -3.64 12.57 16.94
C TYR A 141 -3.75 11.69 15.69
N SER A 142 -4.95 11.52 15.13
CA SER A 142 -5.21 10.56 14.03
C SER A 142 -4.31 10.78 12.82
N LYS A 143 -4.12 12.04 12.39
CA LYS A 143 -3.21 12.38 11.29
C LYS A 143 -1.78 11.99 11.64
N PHE A 144 -1.28 12.38 12.81
CA PHE A 144 0.08 12.08 13.27
C PHE A 144 0.34 10.56 13.31
N ILE A 145 -0.58 9.79 13.92
CA ILE A 145 -0.46 8.33 14.03
C ILE A 145 -0.36 7.68 12.66
N ILE A 146 -1.22 8.08 11.71
CA ILE A 146 -1.20 7.54 10.35
C ILE A 146 0.10 7.93 9.63
N HIS A 147 0.53 9.19 9.70
CA HIS A 147 1.79 9.61 9.07
C HIS A 147 2.98 8.84 9.64
N PHE A 148 3.05 8.71 10.97
CA PHE A 148 4.12 7.99 11.66
C PHE A 148 4.16 6.51 11.27
N MET A 149 3.01 5.84 11.24
CA MET A 149 2.92 4.43 10.82
C MET A 149 3.35 4.24 9.36
N MET A 150 2.89 5.09 8.45
CA MET A 150 3.23 4.99 7.02
C MET A 150 4.69 5.33 6.76
N PHE A 151 5.24 6.33 7.46
CA PHE A 151 6.66 6.65 7.47
C PHE A 151 7.49 5.47 7.95
N PHE A 152 7.09 4.83 9.05
CA PHE A 152 7.78 3.66 9.59
C PHE A 152 7.75 2.49 8.61
N ILE A 153 6.59 2.17 8.02
CA ILE A 153 6.48 1.10 7.01
C ILE A 153 7.38 1.39 5.80
N ASN A 154 7.36 2.61 5.26
CA ASN A 154 8.17 2.96 4.08
C ASN A 154 9.67 2.97 4.39
N ILE A 155 10.11 3.64 5.46
CA ILE A 155 11.55 3.73 5.80
C ILE A 155 12.11 2.40 6.24
N LEU A 156 11.38 1.64 7.06
CA LEU A 156 11.82 0.30 7.44
C LEU A 156 12.01 -0.54 6.16
N SER A 157 11.08 -0.47 5.21
CA SER A 157 11.24 -1.15 3.92
C SER A 157 12.50 -0.73 3.18
N LEU A 158 12.76 0.56 3.06
CA LEU A 158 13.93 1.08 2.35
C LEU A 158 15.25 0.71 3.03
N VAL A 159 15.30 0.79 4.36
CA VAL A 159 16.48 0.39 5.16
C VAL A 159 16.73 -1.11 4.97
N PHE A 160 15.71 -1.95 5.04
CA PHE A 160 15.85 -3.38 4.82
C PHE A 160 16.23 -3.72 3.38
N LEU A 161 15.64 -3.04 2.38
CA LEU A 161 16.03 -3.20 0.98
C LEU A 161 17.48 -2.79 0.76
N TYR A 162 17.95 -1.72 1.40
CA TYR A 162 19.35 -1.29 1.34
C TYR A 162 20.30 -2.30 1.97
N ILE A 163 19.99 -2.77 3.19
CA ILE A 163 20.77 -3.81 3.87
C ILE A 163 20.81 -5.06 3.00
N TYR A 164 19.68 -5.48 2.44
CA TYR A 164 19.61 -6.61 1.53
C TYR A 164 20.45 -6.42 0.26
N TYR A 165 20.35 -5.24 -0.37
CA TYR A 165 21.16 -4.93 -1.55
C TYR A 165 22.67 -5.03 -1.24
N ARG A 166 23.10 -4.55 -0.07
CA ARG A 166 24.51 -4.64 0.35
C ARG A 166 24.92 -6.06 0.76
N TYR A 167 24.06 -6.81 1.45
CA TYR A 167 24.36 -8.18 1.88
C TYR A 167 24.32 -9.20 0.74
N SER A 168 23.46 -9.02 -0.27
CA SER A 168 23.42 -9.89 -1.45
C SER A 168 24.70 -9.83 -2.31
N GLN A 169 25.55 -8.83 -2.10
CA GLN A 169 26.89 -8.75 -2.70
C GLN A 169 27.92 -9.67 -2.00
N ILE A 170 27.61 -10.17 -0.79
CA ILE A 170 28.55 -10.87 0.08
C ILE A 170 28.15 -12.34 0.28
N VAL A 171 26.85 -12.65 0.29
CA VAL A 171 26.31 -14.01 0.46
C VAL A 171 25.11 -14.20 -0.48
N ILE A 172 24.88 -15.42 -0.98
CA ILE A 172 23.64 -15.79 -1.71
C ILE A 172 22.47 -15.80 -0.72
N THR A 173 22.00 -14.62 -0.32
CA THR A 173 20.83 -14.43 0.54
C THR A 173 19.67 -13.94 -0.31
N THR A 174 18.46 -14.45 -0.05
CA THR A 174 17.23 -13.94 -0.66
C THR A 174 16.50 -13.05 0.34
N VAL A 175 15.60 -12.18 -0.13
CA VAL A 175 14.73 -11.42 0.79
C VAL A 175 13.94 -12.36 1.70
N TYR A 176 13.65 -13.58 1.23
CA TYR A 176 13.01 -14.66 1.99
C TYR A 176 14.04 -15.62 2.61
N ASP A 177 14.98 -15.04 3.35
CA ASP A 177 15.94 -15.78 4.17
C ASP A 177 15.29 -16.25 5.47
N LYS A 178 15.59 -17.49 5.90
CA LYS A 178 15.05 -18.08 7.13
C LYS A 178 15.53 -17.35 8.40
N ASP A 179 16.67 -16.67 8.30
CA ASP A 179 17.33 -15.99 9.42
C ASP A 179 16.74 -14.59 9.68
N ILE A 180 15.97 -14.04 8.72
CA ILE A 180 15.24 -12.79 8.91
C ILE A 180 14.03 -13.03 9.83
N PRO A 181 13.88 -12.25 10.93
CA PRO A 181 12.73 -12.40 11.81
C PRO A 181 11.40 -12.24 11.08
N LYS A 182 10.49 -13.19 11.31
CA LYS A 182 9.23 -13.30 10.56
C LYS A 182 8.35 -12.04 10.60
N ILE A 183 8.46 -11.25 11.67
CA ILE A 183 7.74 -9.99 11.87
C ILE A 183 8.05 -8.95 10.77
N PHE A 184 9.24 -8.99 10.17
CA PHE A 184 9.60 -8.05 9.09
C PHE A 184 8.76 -8.25 7.83
N PHE A 185 8.29 -9.49 7.59
CA PHE A 185 7.39 -9.81 6.48
C PHE A 185 5.93 -9.41 6.73
N LEU A 186 5.61 -8.83 7.89
CA LEU A 186 4.33 -8.12 8.04
C LEU A 186 4.33 -6.81 7.24
N ASN A 187 5.51 -6.29 6.90
CA ASN A 187 5.63 -5.15 5.99
C ASN A 187 5.28 -5.58 4.56
N PRO A 188 4.22 -5.02 3.96
CA PRO A 188 3.74 -5.47 2.66
C PRO A 188 4.73 -5.15 1.52
N ILE A 189 5.52 -4.08 1.63
CA ILE A 189 6.52 -3.71 0.61
C ILE A 189 7.65 -4.75 0.60
N LEU A 190 8.17 -5.12 1.76
CA LEU A 190 9.22 -6.15 1.87
C LEU A 190 8.73 -7.51 1.38
N THR A 191 7.49 -7.85 1.69
CA THR A 191 6.86 -9.09 1.23
C THR A 191 6.66 -9.10 -0.28
N VAL A 192 6.19 -8.02 -0.88
CA VAL A 192 6.06 -7.93 -2.35
C VAL A 192 7.43 -7.97 -3.02
N ALA A 193 8.40 -7.21 -2.52
CA ALA A 193 9.76 -7.22 -3.04
C ALA A 193 10.38 -8.63 -2.98
N GLY A 194 10.22 -9.33 -1.85
CA GLY A 194 10.74 -10.68 -1.68
C GLY A 194 10.01 -11.71 -2.53
N TYR A 195 8.70 -11.57 -2.71
CA TYR A 195 7.93 -12.41 -3.63
C TYR A 195 8.41 -12.26 -5.08
N ILE A 196 8.53 -11.03 -5.57
CA ILE A 196 8.98 -10.77 -6.94
C ILE A 196 10.42 -11.25 -7.13
N ASN A 197 11.31 -10.98 -6.17
CA ASN A 197 12.69 -11.47 -6.23
C ASN A 197 12.75 -13.00 -6.27
N LYS A 198 11.89 -13.69 -5.52
CA LYS A 198 11.73 -15.14 -5.62
C LYS A 198 11.31 -15.57 -7.03
N GLU A 199 10.36 -14.91 -7.67
CA GLU A 199 9.93 -15.26 -9.04
C GLU A 199 11.01 -14.97 -10.10
N ILE A 200 11.89 -14.01 -9.85
CA ILE A 200 12.97 -13.65 -10.77
C ILE A 200 14.15 -14.64 -10.66
N THR A 201 14.49 -15.03 -9.43
CA THR A 201 15.71 -15.80 -9.12
C THR A 201 15.46 -17.29 -8.91
N ASP A 202 14.19 -17.71 -8.81
CA ASP A 202 13.74 -19.06 -8.43
C ASP A 202 14.31 -19.58 -7.08
N TYR A 203 15.08 -18.75 -6.37
CA TYR A 203 15.75 -19.11 -5.13
C TYR A 203 15.05 -18.47 -3.93
N THR A 204 14.82 -19.27 -2.89
CA THR A 204 14.04 -18.86 -1.71
C THR A 204 14.20 -19.89 -0.61
N GLN A 205 14.46 -19.45 0.63
CA GLN A 205 14.51 -20.36 1.78
C GLN A 205 13.15 -20.51 2.48
N MET A 206 12.33 -19.45 2.53
CA MET A 206 11.03 -19.49 3.23
C MET A 206 9.82 -19.82 2.33
N GLY A 207 9.99 -19.91 1.01
CA GLY A 207 8.94 -20.25 0.05
C GLY A 207 7.91 -19.13 -0.10
N ILE A 208 6.62 -19.49 -0.13
CA ILE A 208 5.50 -18.53 -0.19
C ILE A 208 5.04 -18.04 1.19
N LYS A 209 5.60 -18.61 2.27
CA LYS A 209 5.13 -18.38 3.65
C LYS A 209 5.07 -16.90 4.06
N PRO A 210 6.06 -16.04 3.72
CA PRO A 210 5.99 -14.62 4.06
C PRO A 210 4.76 -13.89 3.48
N VAL A 211 4.37 -14.24 2.25
CA VAL A 211 3.16 -13.71 1.62
C VAL A 211 1.93 -14.09 2.42
N ILE A 212 1.81 -15.38 2.79
CA ILE A 212 0.68 -15.89 3.59
C ILE A 212 0.60 -15.15 4.94
N TRP A 213 1.72 -14.95 5.63
CA TRP A 213 1.75 -14.24 6.91
C TRP A 213 1.28 -12.79 6.77
N ALA A 214 1.79 -12.06 5.77
CA ALA A 214 1.35 -10.70 5.49
C ALA A 214 -0.16 -10.64 5.21
N PHE A 215 -0.63 -11.56 4.37
CA PHE A 215 -2.04 -11.64 3.97
C PHE A 215 -2.96 -11.85 5.17
N VAL A 216 -2.63 -12.83 6.02
CA VAL A 216 -3.41 -13.16 7.22
C VAL A 216 -3.38 -11.98 8.19
N PHE A 217 -2.21 -11.40 8.44
CA PHE A 217 -2.06 -10.28 9.36
C PHE A 217 -2.91 -9.07 8.94
N TRP A 218 -2.76 -8.60 7.71
CA TRP A 218 -3.50 -7.43 7.23
C TRP A 218 -5.01 -7.71 7.11
N SER A 219 -5.41 -8.93 6.75
CA SER A 219 -6.83 -9.31 6.75
C SER A 219 -7.43 -9.25 8.17
N ILE A 220 -6.70 -9.74 9.17
CA ILE A 220 -7.12 -9.66 10.58
C ILE A 220 -7.22 -8.19 11.02
N CYS A 221 -6.23 -7.35 10.70
CA CYS A 221 -6.26 -5.92 11.00
C CYS A 221 -7.50 -5.23 10.39
N SER A 222 -7.76 -5.47 9.10
CA SER A 222 -8.97 -4.97 8.40
C SER A 222 -10.25 -5.41 9.11
N LEU A 223 -10.36 -6.69 9.46
CA LEU A 223 -11.55 -7.24 10.10
C LEU A 223 -11.79 -6.63 11.48
N ILE A 224 -10.73 -6.50 12.31
CA ILE A 224 -10.81 -5.84 13.62
C ILE A 224 -11.27 -4.38 13.47
N ASN A 225 -10.75 -3.65 12.48
CA ASN A 225 -11.15 -2.27 12.23
C ASN A 225 -12.62 -2.17 11.82
N ILE A 226 -13.08 -3.02 10.90
CA ILE A 226 -14.50 -3.06 10.47
C ILE A 226 -15.41 -3.35 11.66
N LEU A 227 -15.10 -4.37 12.46
CA LEU A 227 -15.91 -4.73 13.64
C LEU A 227 -15.99 -3.56 14.64
N THR A 228 -14.89 -2.85 14.82
CA THR A 228 -14.81 -1.67 15.68
C THR A 228 -15.67 -0.53 15.14
N LEU A 229 -15.58 -0.24 13.83
CA LEU A 229 -16.41 0.76 13.16
C LEU A 229 -17.91 0.41 13.26
N TYR A 230 -18.27 -0.85 13.05
CA TYR A 230 -19.64 -1.32 13.18
C TYR A 230 -20.20 -1.09 14.59
N LYS A 231 -19.40 -1.36 15.63
CA LYS A 231 -19.77 -1.07 17.03
C LYS A 231 -20.00 0.43 17.25
N PHE A 232 -19.14 1.29 16.69
CA PHE A 232 -19.31 2.75 16.80
C PHE A 232 -20.59 3.24 16.09
N TYR A 233 -20.87 2.74 14.88
CA TYR A 233 -22.08 3.10 14.14
C TYR A 233 -23.36 2.65 14.84
N ARG A 234 -23.39 1.43 15.38
CA ARG A 234 -24.55 0.92 16.12
C ARG A 234 -24.82 1.74 17.39
N ARG A 235 -23.78 2.17 18.12
CA ARG A 235 -23.95 3.02 19.31
C ARG A 235 -24.54 4.39 18.95
N LYS A 236 -24.04 5.04 17.90
CA LYS A 236 -24.51 6.37 17.47
C LYS A 236 -25.96 6.36 16.98
N SER A 237 -26.37 5.33 16.25
CA SER A 237 -27.77 5.15 15.82
C SER A 237 -28.74 4.97 16.99
N LYS A 238 -28.35 4.22 18.03
CA LYS A 238 -29.19 4.08 19.24
C LYS A 238 -29.40 5.40 19.98
N VAL A 239 -28.34 6.20 20.13
CA VAL A 239 -28.42 7.53 20.79
C VAL A 239 -29.34 8.49 20.03
N HIS A 240 -29.30 8.46 18.69
CA HIS A 240 -30.16 9.30 17.86
C HIS A 240 -31.65 8.89 17.94
N ASN A 241 -31.94 7.59 18.00
CA ASN A 241 -33.32 7.12 18.15
C ASN A 241 -33.90 7.40 19.54
N SER A 242 -33.08 7.39 20.60
CA SER A 242 -33.53 7.72 21.96
C SER A 242 -33.81 9.21 22.17
N SER A 243 -33.09 10.12 21.50
CA SER A 243 -33.35 11.56 21.62
C SER A 243 -34.65 12.00 20.92
N VAL A 244 -35.06 11.29 19.86
CA VAL A 244 -36.32 11.57 19.14
C VAL A 244 -37.55 11.11 19.95
N GLN A 245 -37.39 10.15 20.86
CA GLN A 245 -38.50 9.65 21.70
C GLN A 245 -38.77 10.51 22.95
N THR A 246 -37.85 11.39 23.32
CA THR A 246 -37.99 12.28 24.50
C THR A 246 -38.57 13.66 24.18
N GLU A 247 -38.91 13.95 22.92
CA GLU A 247 -39.49 15.23 22.48
C GLU A 247 -41.02 15.18 22.26
N VAL A 248 -41.73 14.25 22.90
CA VAL A 248 -43.21 14.16 22.84
C VAL A 248 -43.83 14.36 24.22
#